data_AF-A0A0N8WHV9-F1
#
_entry.id   AF-A0A0N8WHV9-F1
#
_cell.length_a   1.000
_cell.length_b   1.000
_cell.length_c   1.000
_cell.angle_alpha   90.00
_cell.angle_beta   90.00
_cell.angle_gamma   90.00
#
_symmetry.space_group_name_H-M   'P 1'
#
loop_
_entity.id
_entity.type
_entity.pdbx_description
1 polymer ?
#
loop_
_entity_poly.entity_id
_entity_poly.type
_entity_poly.pdbx_seq_one_letter_code
_entity_poly.pdbx_strand_id
1 'polypeptide(L)'
;MDRLRWGALTGRAGGIAGEAVGFPRVLRGDDGARETNHLAGQVNPLGGLVTDRHDINIEDHPPLAPAGDAEPLPWSGMSGAVLFACADPTGPGPVWLATAVIVVDTPGFGEGRLTAVPVRRLLDDPTFRNLIADDGGPVGWESVELAGLLTPPTVTVPRTPAQLLRADAEIVDLHGRESLLAEFTDWCAGEADSAVRLLVGPGGQGKTRFARALTARLREAGWLAGLVDPEGAHLAGRLAGSTRPVLLVVDYAETHASLTNTLLKTLGTRTSRTPVRLLLVARGGGDWWDDLTRQHDLAENGQTISLPPVEATGATGGSHRPRPDHPVHRRGREVRPPARRPRSRSRLGRPGTPRPSRQTGQFWAGISPDRLAEHFLARHLTGPTGNPDLAEQALTGASAGQTYQALTVLNRAAPAHPDLDPHAEAQTIENERAAL
;
A
#
# COMPACT_ATOMS: atom_id res chain seq x y z
N MET A 1 2.76 -19.66 -7.95
CA MET A 1 3.67 -18.73 -8.65
C MET A 1 3.32 -17.34 -8.19
N ASP A 2 4.27 -16.65 -7.57
CA ASP A 2 4.10 -15.22 -7.35
C ASP A 2 3.92 -14.53 -8.70
N ARG A 3 2.99 -13.57 -8.76
CA ARG A 3 2.75 -12.80 -9.97
C ARG A 3 4.02 -12.04 -10.33
N LEU A 4 4.30 -11.92 -11.62
CA LEU A 4 5.36 -11.05 -12.16
C LEU A 4 5.26 -9.65 -11.54
N ARG A 5 6.38 -9.11 -11.07
CA ARG A 5 6.46 -7.74 -10.51
C ARG A 5 7.50 -6.96 -11.28
N TRP A 6 7.13 -5.75 -11.70
CA TRP A 6 8.02 -4.87 -12.45
C TRP A 6 8.85 -4.00 -11.51
N GLY A 7 10.12 -3.83 -11.85
CA GLY A 7 11.07 -3.02 -11.10
C GLY A 7 11.67 -1.91 -11.94
N ALA A 8 12.09 -0.85 -11.28
CA ALA A 8 12.97 0.16 -11.84
C ALA A 8 14.15 0.39 -10.89
N LEU A 9 15.32 0.65 -11.49
CA LEU A 9 16.48 1.13 -10.75
C LEU A 9 16.27 2.63 -10.47
N THR A 10 16.42 3.01 -9.22
CA THR A 10 16.08 4.33 -8.69
C THR A 10 17.12 4.87 -7.72
N GLY A 11 18.18 4.12 -7.47
CA GLY A 11 19.30 4.50 -6.63
C GLY A 11 20.55 4.87 -7.43
N ARG A 12 21.58 5.29 -6.70
CA ARG A 12 22.93 5.58 -7.23
C ARG A 12 23.96 4.52 -6.86
N ALA A 13 23.63 3.64 -5.91
CA ALA A 13 24.53 2.57 -5.49
C ALA A 13 24.71 1.57 -6.64
N GLY A 14 25.97 1.28 -6.97
CA GLY A 14 26.30 0.20 -7.90
C GLY A 14 26.20 -1.18 -7.23
N GLY A 15 26.46 -2.22 -8.02
CA GLY A 15 26.50 -3.60 -7.53
C GLY A 15 25.12 -4.18 -7.24
N ILE A 16 24.07 -3.74 -7.93
CA ILE A 16 22.75 -4.36 -7.82
C ILE A 16 22.83 -5.73 -8.48
N ALA A 17 22.48 -6.81 -7.76
CA ALA A 17 22.51 -8.14 -8.34
C ALA A 17 21.48 -8.25 -9.46
N GLY A 18 21.89 -8.86 -10.57
CA GLY A 18 21.06 -9.07 -11.75
C GLY A 18 21.15 -10.50 -12.24
N GLU A 19 20.02 -11.05 -12.63
CA GLU A 19 19.90 -12.41 -13.15
C GLU A 19 19.00 -12.45 -14.39
N ALA A 20 19.34 -13.31 -15.35
CA ALA A 20 18.52 -13.55 -16.53
C ALA A 20 18.66 -15.01 -16.99
N VAL A 21 17.60 -15.55 -17.57
CA VAL A 21 17.62 -16.88 -18.19
C VAL A 21 17.30 -16.76 -19.67
N GLY A 22 18.15 -17.36 -20.50
CA GLY A 22 17.99 -17.39 -21.96
C GLY A 22 18.66 -18.59 -22.60
N PHE A 23 18.78 -18.59 -23.93
CA PHE A 23 19.31 -19.72 -24.71
C PHE A 23 20.48 -19.27 -25.58
N PRO A 24 21.64 -18.95 -24.99
CA PRO A 24 22.76 -18.40 -25.72
C PRO A 24 23.32 -19.41 -26.72
N ARG A 25 23.78 -18.92 -27.86
CA ARG A 25 24.31 -19.76 -28.93
C ARG A 25 25.54 -20.57 -28.51
N VAL A 26 26.36 -20.05 -27.60
CA VAL A 26 27.56 -20.75 -27.10
C VAL A 26 27.22 -22.09 -26.44
N LEU A 27 25.99 -22.27 -25.96
CA LEU A 27 25.49 -23.54 -25.40
C LEU A 27 24.69 -24.35 -26.42
N ARG A 28 25.01 -24.22 -27.71
CA ARG A 28 24.41 -25.06 -28.74
C ARG A 28 25.16 -26.38 -28.82
N GLY A 29 24.44 -27.48 -28.60
CA GLY A 29 24.97 -28.83 -28.77
C GLY A 29 25.17 -29.20 -30.24
N ASP A 30 25.87 -30.32 -30.47
CA ASP A 30 26.14 -30.85 -31.81
C ASP A 30 24.85 -31.26 -32.56
N ASP A 31 23.78 -31.56 -31.82
CA ASP A 31 22.42 -31.82 -32.34
C ASP A 31 21.68 -30.55 -32.78
N GLY A 32 22.29 -29.39 -32.54
CA GLY A 32 21.74 -28.09 -32.86
C GLY A 32 20.77 -27.52 -31.82
N ALA A 33 20.45 -28.25 -30.75
CA ALA A 33 19.65 -27.76 -29.64
C ALA A 33 20.43 -26.73 -28.83
N ARG A 34 19.73 -25.73 -28.26
CA ARG A 34 20.33 -24.73 -27.38
C ARG A 34 19.92 -25.01 -25.96
N GLU A 35 20.90 -25.07 -25.07
CA GLU A 35 20.64 -25.22 -23.64
C GLU A 35 20.34 -23.88 -22.99
N THR A 36 19.60 -23.91 -21.88
CA THR A 36 19.40 -22.72 -21.05
C THR A 36 20.71 -22.27 -20.40
N ASN A 37 20.89 -20.96 -20.26
CA ASN A 37 21.90 -20.38 -19.38
C ASN A 37 21.21 -19.50 -18.34
N HIS A 38 21.53 -19.72 -17.06
CA HIS A 38 21.21 -18.81 -15.97
C HIS A 38 22.40 -17.89 -15.75
N LEU A 39 22.28 -16.69 -16.31
CA LEU A 39 23.27 -15.64 -16.19
C LEU A 39 23.09 -14.89 -14.87
N ALA A 40 24.20 -14.64 -14.18
CA ALA A 40 24.28 -13.80 -13.01
C ALA A 40 25.33 -12.68 -13.21
N GLY A 41 25.08 -11.54 -12.60
CA GLY A 41 25.97 -10.39 -12.71
C GLY A 41 25.51 -9.20 -11.92
N GLN A 42 26.10 -8.04 -12.23
CA GLN A 42 25.83 -6.79 -11.55
C GLN A 42 25.32 -5.72 -12.50
N VAL A 43 24.27 -5.04 -12.09
CA VAL A 43 23.70 -3.88 -12.75
C VAL A 43 24.09 -2.63 -11.97
N ASN A 44 24.61 -1.64 -12.69
CA ASN A 44 24.97 -0.34 -12.12
C ASN A 44 23.95 0.70 -12.60
N PRO A 45 23.08 1.25 -11.74
CA PRO A 45 21.96 2.12 -12.13
C PRO A 45 22.33 3.38 -12.92
N LEU A 46 23.59 3.84 -12.82
CA LEU A 46 24.08 5.03 -13.50
C LEU A 46 24.83 4.72 -14.81
N GLY A 47 24.95 3.43 -15.19
CA GLY A 47 25.42 3.03 -16.51
C GLY A 47 24.34 3.25 -17.57
N GLY A 48 24.74 3.62 -18.80
CA GLY A 48 23.80 3.69 -19.93
C GLY A 48 22.75 4.82 -19.86
N LEU A 49 22.90 5.82 -18.97
CA LEU A 49 21.92 6.91 -18.81
C LEU A 49 21.66 7.72 -20.08
N VAL A 50 22.71 7.97 -20.88
CA VAL A 50 22.60 8.77 -22.12
C VAL A 50 21.77 8.04 -23.18
N THR A 51 21.95 6.72 -23.28
CA THR A 51 21.20 5.86 -24.22
C THR A 51 19.90 5.34 -23.62
N ASP A 52 19.68 5.61 -22.32
CA ASP A 52 18.63 5.07 -21.45
C ASP A 52 18.47 3.55 -21.63
N ARG A 53 19.59 2.88 -21.31
CA ARG A 53 19.81 1.44 -21.33
C ARG A 53 20.34 0.98 -19.98
N HIS A 54 20.04 -0.26 -19.61
CA HIS A 54 20.73 -0.92 -18.53
C HIS A 54 21.83 -1.81 -19.10
N ASP A 55 22.94 -1.90 -18.38
CA ASP A 55 23.98 -2.86 -18.68
C ASP A 55 24.16 -3.80 -17.49
N ILE A 56 24.22 -5.10 -17.76
CA ILE A 56 24.64 -6.11 -16.80
C ILE A 56 26.08 -6.52 -17.09
N ASN A 57 26.93 -6.41 -16.07
CA ASN A 57 28.29 -6.92 -16.09
C ASN A 57 28.26 -8.36 -15.57
N ILE A 58 28.69 -9.31 -16.40
CA ILE A 58 28.50 -10.75 -16.20
C ILE A 58 29.71 -11.32 -15.49
N GLU A 59 29.47 -12.05 -14.41
CA GLU A 59 30.53 -12.67 -13.61
C GLU A 59 31.20 -13.82 -14.38
N ASP A 60 30.41 -14.77 -14.87
CA ASP A 60 30.89 -15.97 -15.59
C ASP A 60 30.61 -15.86 -17.10
N HIS A 61 31.32 -14.97 -17.79
CA HIS A 61 31.24 -14.86 -19.25
C HIS A 61 32.23 -15.81 -19.95
N PRO A 62 31.87 -16.36 -21.12
CA PRO A 62 32.81 -17.15 -21.92
C PRO A 62 34.06 -16.31 -22.30
N PRO A 63 35.23 -16.96 -22.45
CA PRO A 63 36.43 -16.26 -22.90
C PRO A 63 36.26 -15.76 -24.33
N LEU A 64 36.72 -14.53 -24.60
CA LEU A 64 36.67 -13.85 -25.90
C LEU A 64 36.76 -14.81 -27.10
N ALA A 65 35.66 -14.92 -27.85
CA ALA A 65 35.67 -15.56 -29.16
C ALA A 65 36.65 -14.79 -30.08
N PRO A 66 37.49 -15.49 -30.87
CA PRO A 66 38.37 -14.83 -31.83
C PRO A 66 37.53 -13.96 -32.77
N ALA A 67 37.91 -12.69 -32.90
CA ALA A 67 37.27 -11.74 -33.82
C ALA A 67 37.42 -12.24 -35.26
N GLY A 68 36.41 -12.94 -35.76
CA GLY A 68 36.18 -13.21 -37.16
C GLY A 68 34.87 -12.56 -37.55
N ASP A 69 34.91 -11.66 -38.53
CA ASP A 69 33.81 -10.74 -38.91
C ASP A 69 32.55 -11.40 -39.51
N ALA A 70 32.33 -12.71 -39.29
CA ALA A 70 31.21 -13.47 -39.83
C ALA A 70 30.53 -14.43 -38.83
N GLU A 71 31.06 -14.61 -37.62
CA GLU A 71 30.46 -15.50 -36.61
C GLU A 71 29.46 -14.70 -35.73
N PRO A 72 28.20 -15.13 -35.60
CA PRO A 72 27.23 -14.45 -34.73
C PRO A 72 27.62 -14.58 -33.25
N LEU A 73 27.42 -13.49 -32.51
CA LEU A 73 27.89 -13.29 -31.13
C LEU A 73 27.52 -14.46 -30.19
N PRO A 74 28.39 -14.86 -29.23
CA PRO A 74 28.14 -16.00 -28.32
C PRO A 74 26.82 -15.92 -27.54
N TRP A 75 26.41 -14.71 -27.21
CA TRP A 75 25.15 -14.40 -26.53
C TRP A 75 23.92 -14.34 -27.45
N SER A 76 24.07 -14.59 -28.76
CA SER A 76 22.94 -14.67 -29.69
C SER A 76 21.90 -15.67 -29.16
N GLY A 77 20.68 -15.20 -28.86
CA GLY A 77 19.63 -15.98 -28.20
C GLY A 77 19.33 -15.57 -26.75
N MET A 78 20.14 -14.67 -26.16
CA MET A 78 19.78 -13.95 -24.92
C MET A 78 18.85 -12.77 -25.18
N SER A 79 18.79 -12.24 -26.41
CA SER A 79 17.84 -11.19 -26.77
C SER A 79 16.41 -11.65 -26.48
N GLY A 80 15.67 -10.85 -25.70
CA GLY A 80 14.33 -11.18 -25.21
C GLY A 80 14.29 -11.76 -23.79
N ALA A 81 15.43 -12.17 -23.22
CA ALA A 81 15.49 -12.61 -21.83
C ALA A 81 15.17 -11.45 -20.88
N VAL A 82 14.36 -11.72 -19.86
CA VAL A 82 14.01 -10.74 -18.82
C VAL A 82 15.16 -10.67 -17.82
N LEU A 83 15.67 -9.46 -17.60
CA LEU A 83 16.63 -9.15 -16.55
C LEU A 83 15.88 -8.85 -15.25
N PHE A 84 16.05 -9.73 -14.28
CA PHE A 84 15.61 -9.52 -12.91
C PHE A 84 16.73 -8.85 -12.11
N ALA A 85 16.37 -7.98 -11.18
CA ALA A 85 17.33 -7.34 -10.29
C ALA A 85 16.88 -7.41 -8.83
N CYS A 86 17.86 -7.53 -7.93
CA CYS A 86 17.66 -7.52 -6.49
C CYS A 86 18.74 -6.67 -5.81
N ALA A 87 18.32 -5.72 -4.97
CA ALA A 87 19.26 -4.87 -4.27
C ALA A 87 19.89 -5.55 -3.05
N ASP A 88 19.20 -6.52 -2.44
CA ASP A 88 19.64 -7.27 -1.26
C ASP A 88 19.44 -8.78 -1.44
N PRO A 89 20.24 -9.44 -2.30
CA PRO A 89 20.07 -10.86 -2.61
C PRO A 89 20.37 -11.79 -1.43
N THR A 90 21.14 -11.32 -0.44
CA THR A 90 21.52 -12.09 0.76
C THR A 90 20.65 -11.77 1.99
N GLY A 91 19.78 -10.77 1.88
CA GLY A 91 18.91 -10.32 2.97
C GLY A 91 17.77 -11.30 3.28
N PRO A 92 17.04 -11.08 4.38
CA PRO A 92 15.85 -11.86 4.69
C PRO A 92 14.74 -11.55 3.68
N GLY A 93 14.38 -12.54 2.85
CA GLY A 93 13.31 -12.39 1.85
C GLY A 93 13.73 -11.54 0.63
N PRO A 94 14.72 -11.99 -0.16
CA PRO A 94 15.19 -11.24 -1.32
C PRO A 94 14.05 -11.04 -2.34
N VAL A 95 13.87 -9.78 -2.76
CA VAL A 95 12.85 -9.41 -3.73
C VAL A 95 13.49 -9.19 -5.10
N TRP A 96 13.17 -10.09 -6.03
CA TRP A 96 13.60 -10.00 -7.43
C TRP A 96 12.50 -9.36 -8.27
N LEU A 97 12.84 -8.30 -9.01
CA LEU A 97 11.91 -7.57 -9.85
C LEU A 97 12.37 -7.59 -11.31
N ALA A 98 11.44 -7.74 -12.25
CA ALA A 98 11.75 -7.66 -13.67
C ALA A 98 12.02 -6.19 -14.06
N THR A 99 13.25 -5.88 -14.45
CA THR A 99 13.70 -4.49 -14.66
C THR A 99 13.96 -4.11 -16.10
N ALA A 100 14.31 -5.08 -16.95
CA ALA A 100 14.69 -4.82 -18.33
C ALA A 100 14.57 -6.08 -19.18
N VAL A 101 14.65 -5.91 -20.50
CA VAL A 101 14.71 -7.00 -21.48
C VAL A 101 16.03 -6.91 -22.21
N ILE A 102 16.82 -7.98 -22.18
CA ILE A 102 18.11 -8.04 -22.88
C ILE A 102 17.88 -7.89 -24.38
N VAL A 103 18.65 -7.05 -25.06
CA VAL A 103 18.48 -6.81 -26.49
C VAL A 103 19.69 -7.16 -27.32
N VAL A 104 20.90 -6.74 -26.92
CA VAL A 104 22.11 -6.94 -27.72
C VAL A 104 23.35 -6.94 -26.81
N ASP A 105 24.40 -7.58 -27.28
CA ASP A 105 25.77 -7.38 -26.84
C ASP A 105 26.29 -5.99 -27.28
N THR A 106 27.10 -5.34 -26.45
CA THR A 106 27.62 -3.98 -26.72
C THR A 106 28.97 -4.06 -27.43
N PRO A 107 29.09 -3.53 -28.66
CA PRO A 107 30.39 -3.46 -29.33
C PRO A 107 31.38 -2.64 -28.49
N GLY A 108 32.50 -3.25 -28.09
CA GLY A 108 33.61 -2.57 -27.40
C GLY A 108 33.87 -2.95 -25.93
N PHE A 109 32.97 -3.69 -25.27
CA PHE A 109 33.16 -4.18 -23.89
C PHE A 109 33.46 -5.70 -23.79
N GLY A 110 33.51 -6.39 -24.93
CA GLY A 110 33.66 -7.85 -24.98
C GLY A 110 32.43 -8.58 -24.43
N GLU A 111 32.55 -9.90 -24.27
CA GLU A 111 31.44 -10.80 -23.91
C GLU A 111 30.99 -10.70 -22.44
N GLY A 112 31.69 -9.92 -21.61
CA GLY A 112 31.37 -9.73 -20.19
C GLY A 112 30.25 -8.75 -19.91
N ARG A 113 29.59 -8.21 -20.95
CA ARG A 113 28.57 -7.17 -20.78
C ARG A 113 27.42 -7.30 -21.76
N LEU A 114 26.19 -7.33 -21.24
CA LEU A 114 24.98 -7.30 -22.05
C LEU A 114 24.18 -6.04 -21.81
N THR A 115 23.58 -5.51 -22.87
CA THR A 115 22.68 -4.35 -22.79
C THR A 115 21.22 -4.80 -22.81
N ALA A 116 20.43 -4.16 -21.96
CA ALA A 116 19.01 -4.37 -21.81
C ALA A 116 18.23 -3.05 -21.94
N VAL A 117 17.03 -3.17 -22.51
CA VAL A 117 16.03 -2.09 -22.57
C VAL A 117 15.28 -2.07 -21.24
N PRO A 118 15.29 -0.96 -20.48
CA PRO A 118 14.55 -0.87 -19.22
C PRO A 118 13.05 -1.10 -19.46
N VAL A 119 12.41 -1.91 -18.60
CA VAL A 119 10.98 -2.21 -18.72
C VAL A 119 10.11 -0.96 -18.56
N ARG A 120 10.63 0.08 -17.89
CA ARG A 120 9.99 1.38 -17.80
C ARG A 120 9.66 1.98 -19.17
N ARG A 121 10.51 1.79 -20.18
CA ARG A 121 10.17 2.27 -21.54
C ARG A 121 8.90 1.62 -22.09
N LEU A 122 8.71 0.34 -21.77
CA LEU A 122 7.52 -0.40 -22.16
C LEU A 122 6.33 0.04 -21.31
N LEU A 123 6.50 0.18 -20.00
CA LEU A 123 5.43 0.61 -19.09
C LEU A 123 5.03 2.07 -19.27
N ASP A 124 5.90 2.94 -19.78
CA ASP A 124 5.54 4.32 -20.08
C ASP A 124 4.77 4.44 -21.42
N ASP A 125 4.73 3.38 -22.24
CA ASP A 125 3.91 3.26 -23.46
C ASP A 125 2.44 2.94 -23.10
N PRO A 126 1.47 3.80 -23.46
CA PRO A 126 0.05 3.57 -23.14
C PRO A 126 -0.55 2.34 -23.82
N THR A 127 -0.13 2.01 -25.04
CA THR A 127 -0.62 0.84 -25.78
C THR A 127 -0.17 -0.43 -25.08
N PHE A 128 1.11 -0.52 -24.70
CA PHE A 128 1.63 -1.66 -23.95
C PHE A 128 0.97 -1.80 -22.57
N ARG A 129 0.77 -0.68 -21.86
CA ARG A 129 0.05 -0.67 -20.58
C ARG A 129 -1.36 -1.23 -20.70
N ASN A 130 -2.12 -0.81 -21.71
CA ASN A 130 -3.47 -1.28 -21.93
C ASN A 130 -3.50 -2.78 -22.22
N LEU A 131 -2.57 -3.28 -23.06
CA LEU A 131 -2.45 -4.72 -23.34
C LEU A 131 -2.20 -5.55 -22.08
N ILE A 132 -1.31 -5.09 -21.19
CA ILE A 132 -1.08 -5.77 -19.90
C ILE A 132 -2.31 -5.69 -19.00
N ALA A 133 -2.95 -4.52 -18.92
CA ALA A 133 -4.10 -4.31 -18.06
C ALA A 133 -5.31 -5.15 -18.50
N ASP A 134 -5.54 -5.29 -19.80
CA ASP A 134 -6.63 -6.09 -20.38
C ASP A 134 -6.47 -7.59 -20.06
N ASP A 135 -5.24 -8.08 -19.95
CA ASP A 135 -4.93 -9.45 -19.51
C ASP A 135 -4.91 -9.60 -17.96
N GLY A 136 -5.23 -8.53 -17.23
CA GLY A 136 -5.20 -8.49 -15.76
C GLY A 136 -3.79 -8.53 -15.16
N GLY A 137 -2.78 -8.20 -15.98
CA GLY A 137 -1.39 -8.07 -15.57
C GLY A 137 -1.10 -6.77 -14.79
N PRO A 138 -0.01 -6.72 -14.02
CA PRO A 138 0.35 -5.52 -13.25
C PRO A 138 0.95 -4.45 -14.17
N VAL A 139 0.48 -3.20 -14.05
CA VAL A 139 1.02 -2.03 -14.77
C VAL A 139 1.83 -1.08 -13.87
N GLY A 140 1.85 -1.36 -12.56
CA GLY A 140 2.68 -0.65 -11.59
C GLY A 140 4.09 -1.24 -11.53
N TRP A 141 5.05 -0.41 -11.12
CA TRP A 141 6.45 -0.81 -10.91
C TRP A 141 6.93 -0.39 -9.51
N GLU A 142 8.01 -1.02 -9.06
CA GLU A 142 8.60 -0.82 -7.74
C GLU A 142 10.07 -0.39 -7.84
N SER A 143 10.57 0.32 -6.84
CA SER A 143 12.00 0.61 -6.72
C SER A 143 12.73 -0.67 -6.32
N VAL A 144 13.73 -1.10 -7.07
CA VAL A 144 14.56 -2.26 -6.72
C VAL A 144 15.32 -2.03 -5.43
N GLU A 145 15.83 -0.81 -5.23
CA GLU A 145 16.62 -0.44 -4.06
C GLU A 145 15.78 -0.32 -2.79
N LEU A 146 14.49 -0.02 -2.91
CA LEU A 146 13.56 0.07 -1.77
C LEU A 146 12.57 -1.11 -1.72
N ALA A 147 12.76 -2.13 -2.56
CA ALA A 147 11.95 -3.34 -2.55
C ALA A 147 12.15 -4.05 -1.20
N GLY A 148 11.05 -4.43 -0.56
CA GLY A 148 11.06 -4.99 0.80
C GLY A 148 10.99 -3.93 1.91
N LEU A 149 11.44 -2.69 1.67
CA LEU A 149 11.16 -1.57 2.60
C LEU A 149 9.75 -1.03 2.39
N LEU A 150 9.34 -0.84 1.14
CA LEU A 150 8.01 -0.37 0.78
C LEU A 150 7.11 -1.55 0.40
N THR A 151 5.91 -1.58 0.95
CA THR A 151 4.87 -2.52 0.54
C THR A 151 4.52 -2.28 -0.93
N PRO A 152 4.39 -3.33 -1.75
CA PRO A 152 4.01 -3.19 -3.15
C PRO A 152 2.64 -2.51 -3.28
N PRO A 153 2.43 -1.70 -4.34
CA PRO A 153 1.11 -1.16 -4.64
C PRO A 153 0.16 -2.31 -5.01
N THR A 154 -0.60 -2.82 -4.04
CA THR A 154 -1.60 -3.85 -4.26
C THR A 154 -2.89 -3.23 -4.78
N VAL A 155 -3.27 -3.56 -6.01
CA VAL A 155 -4.66 -3.44 -6.45
C VAL A 155 -5.41 -4.63 -5.87
N THR A 156 -6.12 -4.43 -4.76
CA THR A 156 -7.02 -5.45 -4.25
C THR A 156 -8.17 -5.58 -5.22
N VAL A 157 -8.12 -6.58 -6.12
CA VAL A 157 -9.29 -6.90 -6.94
C VAL A 157 -10.37 -7.42 -6.00
N PRO A 158 -11.46 -6.66 -5.78
CA PRO A 158 -12.52 -7.06 -4.88
C PRO A 158 -13.22 -8.27 -5.49
N ARG A 159 -13.20 -9.39 -4.77
CA ARG A 159 -13.86 -10.63 -5.17
C ARG A 159 -15.31 -10.66 -4.73
N THR A 160 -15.72 -9.66 -3.94
CA THR A 160 -17.06 -9.54 -3.38
C THR A 160 -17.51 -8.08 -3.40
N PRO A 161 -18.82 -7.78 -3.60
CA PRO A 161 -19.37 -6.44 -3.41
C PRO A 161 -19.02 -5.83 -2.04
N ALA A 162 -18.92 -6.69 -1.03
CA ALA A 162 -18.52 -6.36 0.34
C ALA A 162 -17.10 -5.80 0.44
N GLN A 163 -16.17 -6.35 -0.35
CA GLN A 163 -14.79 -5.89 -0.39
C GLN A 163 -14.67 -4.50 -1.00
N LEU A 164 -15.61 -4.07 -1.86
CA LEU A 164 -15.64 -2.72 -2.43
C LEU A 164 -15.64 -1.62 -1.36
N LEU A 165 -16.20 -1.90 -0.19
CA LEU A 165 -16.36 -0.96 0.91
C LEU A 165 -15.16 -0.91 1.87
N ARG A 166 -14.17 -1.79 1.69
CA ARG A 166 -12.98 -1.78 2.55
C ARG A 166 -12.00 -0.69 2.11
N ALA A 167 -11.28 -0.13 3.08
CA ALA A 167 -10.29 0.92 2.82
C ALA A 167 -9.13 0.46 1.92
N ASP A 168 -8.82 -0.85 1.88
CA ASP A 168 -7.80 -1.46 1.02
C ASP A 168 -8.30 -1.81 -0.39
N ALA A 169 -9.60 -1.65 -0.66
CA ALA A 169 -10.16 -1.83 -1.99
C ALA A 169 -10.26 -0.53 -2.78
N GLU A 170 -10.08 0.63 -2.13
CA GLU A 170 -9.88 1.95 -2.76
C GLU A 170 -10.93 2.35 -3.82
N ILE A 171 -12.14 1.77 -3.81
CA ILE A 171 -13.17 2.02 -4.83
C ILE A 171 -13.97 3.31 -4.63
N VAL A 172 -14.02 3.79 -3.40
CA VAL A 172 -14.61 5.09 -3.10
C VAL A 172 -13.47 6.11 -3.05
N ASP A 173 -13.51 7.06 -3.98
CA ASP A 173 -12.57 8.18 -4.02
C ASP A 173 -12.54 8.93 -2.69
N LEU A 174 -11.38 9.53 -2.39
CA LEU A 174 -11.25 10.40 -1.23
C LEU A 174 -12.13 11.65 -1.46
N HIS A 175 -13.26 11.76 -0.76
CA HIS A 175 -14.18 12.89 -0.88
C HIS A 175 -14.06 13.87 0.29
N GLY A 176 -14.13 15.18 0.02
CA GLY A 176 -14.20 16.23 1.03
C GLY A 176 -12.89 16.45 1.80
N ARG A 177 -11.76 16.00 1.24
CA ARG A 177 -10.41 16.08 1.84
C ARG A 177 -9.34 16.49 0.83
N GLU A 178 -9.75 17.05 -0.29
CA GLU A 178 -8.90 17.47 -1.40
C GLU A 178 -7.96 18.60 -0.97
N SER A 179 -8.46 19.54 -0.14
CA SER A 179 -7.65 20.61 0.45
C SER A 179 -6.54 20.08 1.36
N LEU A 180 -6.87 19.11 2.22
CA LEU A 180 -5.90 18.46 3.10
C LEU A 180 -4.89 17.62 2.31
N LEU A 181 -5.35 16.94 1.26
CA LEU A 181 -4.47 16.18 0.37
C LEU A 181 -3.50 17.11 -0.37
N ALA A 182 -3.96 18.26 -0.83
CA ALA A 182 -3.11 19.31 -1.41
C ALA A 182 -2.09 19.82 -0.38
N GLU A 183 -2.53 20.13 0.85
CA GLU A 183 -1.64 20.57 1.93
C GLU A 183 -0.53 19.56 2.23
N PHE A 184 -0.85 18.26 2.28
CA PHE A 184 0.15 17.21 2.49
C PHE A 184 1.07 17.01 1.27
N THR A 185 0.56 17.24 0.07
CA THR A 185 1.36 17.22 -1.16
C THR A 185 2.37 18.38 -1.16
N ASP A 186 1.94 19.58 -0.77
CA ASP A 186 2.79 20.77 -0.67
C ASP A 186 3.85 20.60 0.43
N TRP A 187 3.46 20.03 1.58
CA TRP A 187 4.42 19.64 2.62
C TRP A 187 5.47 18.65 2.08
N CYS A 188 5.06 17.68 1.26
CA CYS A 188 6.01 16.78 0.62
C CYS A 188 6.97 17.54 -0.30
N ALA A 189 6.45 18.46 -1.12
CA ALA A 189 7.24 19.25 -2.06
C ALA A 189 8.09 20.38 -1.42
N GLY A 190 7.99 20.60 -0.11
CA GLY A 190 8.73 21.63 0.61
C GLY A 190 10.27 21.49 0.53
N GLU A 191 10.99 22.53 0.95
CA GLU A 191 12.45 22.66 0.74
C GLU A 191 13.31 21.74 1.62
N ALA A 192 12.76 21.14 2.67
CA ALA A 192 13.52 20.31 3.59
C ALA A 192 14.00 19.00 2.94
N ASP A 193 15.25 18.62 3.18
CA ASP A 193 15.79 17.33 2.73
C ASP A 193 15.04 16.16 3.38
N SER A 194 14.76 16.25 4.68
CA SER A 194 13.99 15.28 5.45
C SER A 194 12.95 16.00 6.28
N ALA A 195 11.70 15.52 6.29
CA ALA A 195 10.66 16.04 7.17
C ALA A 195 9.74 14.92 7.65
N VAL A 196 9.19 15.08 8.86
CA VAL A 196 8.21 14.16 9.46
C VAL A 196 6.93 14.90 9.81
N ARG A 197 5.81 14.21 9.66
CA ARG A 197 4.49 14.71 10.06
C ARG A 197 3.71 13.57 10.70
N LEU A 198 2.97 13.88 11.76
CA LEU A 198 2.10 12.93 12.45
C LEU A 198 0.64 13.25 12.11
N LEU A 199 -0.06 12.30 11.48
CA LEU A 199 -1.50 12.36 11.23
C LEU A 199 -2.24 11.57 12.32
N VAL A 200 -3.04 12.27 13.12
CA VAL A 200 -3.86 11.66 14.18
C VAL A 200 -5.35 11.70 13.86
N GLY A 201 -6.13 10.87 14.53
CA GLY A 201 -7.58 10.96 14.46
C GLY A 201 -8.27 9.72 15.03
N PRO A 202 -9.55 9.83 15.46
CA PRO A 202 -10.31 8.70 15.97
C PRO A 202 -10.36 7.49 15.03
N GLY A 203 -10.72 6.33 15.58
CA GLY A 203 -10.97 5.11 14.81
C GLY A 203 -12.05 5.34 13.74
N GLY A 204 -11.88 4.70 12.58
CA GLY A 204 -12.84 4.81 11.48
C GLY A 204 -12.74 6.08 10.64
N GLN A 205 -11.96 7.11 11.01
CA GLN A 205 -11.89 8.37 10.25
C GLN A 205 -11.22 8.27 8.85
N GLY A 206 -10.78 7.10 8.40
CA GLY A 206 -10.17 6.94 7.06
C GLY A 206 -8.72 7.43 6.95
N LYS A 207 -7.94 7.41 8.05
CA LYS A 207 -6.52 7.78 8.03
C LYS A 207 -5.68 6.92 7.08
N THR A 208 -5.88 5.60 7.11
CA THR A 208 -5.22 4.66 6.20
C THR A 208 -5.57 4.96 4.74
N ARG A 209 -6.85 5.28 4.45
CA ARG A 209 -7.28 5.69 3.09
C ARG A 209 -6.63 7.00 2.68
N PHE A 210 -6.56 8.00 3.56
CA PHE A 210 -5.87 9.25 3.29
C PHE A 210 -4.39 9.04 2.95
N ALA A 211 -3.68 8.22 3.73
CA ALA A 211 -2.27 7.94 3.49
C ALA A 211 -2.03 7.19 2.16
N ARG A 212 -2.95 6.30 1.78
CA ARG A 212 -2.96 5.63 0.47
C ARG A 212 -3.24 6.59 -0.68
N ALA A 213 -4.22 7.49 -0.54
CA ALA A 213 -4.49 8.53 -1.52
C ALA A 213 -3.30 9.47 -1.73
N LEU A 214 -2.63 9.90 -0.65
CA LEU A 214 -1.39 10.68 -0.73
C LEU A 214 -0.27 9.90 -1.44
N THR A 215 -0.12 8.61 -1.11
CA THR A 215 0.84 7.72 -1.75
C THR A 215 0.58 7.63 -3.26
N ALA A 216 -0.66 7.38 -3.69
CA ALA A 216 -1.04 7.31 -5.08
C ALA A 216 -0.73 8.64 -5.82
N ARG A 217 -1.15 9.77 -5.24
CA ARG A 217 -0.93 11.11 -5.80
C ARG A 217 0.54 11.47 -5.97
N LEU A 218 1.39 11.07 -5.02
CA LEU A 218 2.83 11.31 -5.12
C LEU A 218 3.50 10.35 -6.12
N ARG A 219 3.05 9.11 -6.23
CA ARG A 219 3.56 8.16 -7.26
C ARG A 219 3.27 8.66 -8.67
N GLU A 220 2.10 9.22 -8.90
CA GLU A 220 1.75 9.90 -10.16
C GLU A 220 2.68 11.09 -10.44
N ALA A 221 3.09 11.82 -9.39
CA ALA A 221 4.08 12.89 -9.47
C ALA A 221 5.55 12.38 -9.52
N GLY A 222 5.78 11.07 -9.65
CA GLY A 222 7.11 10.48 -9.82
C GLY A 222 7.87 10.19 -8.52
N TRP A 223 7.22 10.31 -7.35
CA TRP A 223 7.82 9.93 -6.07
C TRP A 223 7.87 8.41 -5.88
N LEU A 224 8.82 7.97 -5.06
CA LEU A 224 8.80 6.63 -4.48
C LEU A 224 7.98 6.69 -3.19
N ALA A 225 6.68 6.44 -3.29
CA ALA A 225 5.80 6.48 -2.12
C ALA A 225 5.21 5.10 -1.81
N GLY A 226 5.10 4.78 -0.53
CA GLY A 226 4.50 3.55 -0.04
C GLY A 226 4.41 3.45 1.47
N LEU A 227 3.65 2.46 1.94
CA LEU A 227 3.68 2.04 3.33
C LEU A 227 4.98 1.29 3.61
N VAL A 228 5.54 1.51 4.79
CA VAL A 228 6.76 0.81 5.23
C VAL A 228 6.38 -0.56 5.76
N ASP A 229 7.06 -1.58 5.25
CA ASP A 229 7.04 -2.92 5.85
C ASP A 229 7.97 -2.94 7.07
N PRO A 230 7.47 -3.25 8.29
CA PRO A 230 8.29 -3.34 9.48
C PRO A 230 9.45 -4.34 9.36
N GLU A 231 9.31 -5.42 8.58
CA GLU A 231 10.38 -6.41 8.37
C GLU A 231 11.53 -5.84 7.52
N GLY A 232 11.21 -4.89 6.63
CA GLY A 232 12.14 -4.18 5.76
C GLY A 232 12.92 -3.05 6.41
N ALA A 233 12.74 -2.77 7.71
CA ALA A 233 13.33 -1.62 8.39
C ALA A 233 14.87 -1.50 8.21
N HIS A 234 15.55 -2.65 8.14
CA HIS A 234 17.00 -2.74 7.95
C HIS A 234 17.48 -2.16 6.61
N LEU A 235 16.59 -2.06 5.61
CA LEU A 235 16.87 -1.49 4.29
C LEU A 235 16.82 0.04 4.26
N ALA A 236 16.39 0.71 5.34
CA ALA A 236 16.24 2.16 5.39
C ALA A 236 17.52 2.94 5.02
N GLY A 237 18.71 2.37 5.27
CA GLY A 237 19.98 2.97 4.87
C GLY A 237 20.10 3.25 3.36
N ARG A 238 19.36 2.52 2.51
CA ARG A 238 19.35 2.69 1.06
C ARG A 238 18.73 4.02 0.60
N LEU A 239 17.98 4.70 1.46
CA LEU A 239 17.45 6.05 1.22
C LEU A 239 18.55 7.08 0.92
N ALA A 240 19.76 6.87 1.41
CA ALA A 240 20.91 7.72 1.11
C ALA A 240 21.25 7.75 -0.39
N GLY A 241 21.01 6.64 -1.10
CA GLY A 241 21.30 6.49 -2.53
C GLY A 241 20.15 6.88 -3.45
N SER A 242 18.97 7.26 -2.94
CA SER A 242 17.80 7.51 -3.79
C SER A 242 18.00 8.70 -4.73
N THR A 243 17.64 8.52 -6.00
CA THR A 243 17.62 9.58 -7.03
C THR A 243 16.27 10.28 -7.14
N ARG A 244 15.24 9.74 -6.49
CA ARG A 244 13.86 10.26 -6.53
C ARG A 244 13.37 10.58 -5.13
N PRO A 245 12.50 11.59 -4.98
CA PRO A 245 11.93 11.91 -3.68
C PRO A 245 11.10 10.73 -3.15
N VAL A 246 11.11 10.52 -1.83
CA VAL A 246 10.52 9.33 -1.18
C VAL A 246 9.49 9.75 -0.13
N LEU A 247 8.32 9.12 -0.14
CA LEU A 247 7.37 9.17 0.98
C LEU A 247 7.31 7.79 1.64
N LEU A 248 7.63 7.77 2.93
CA LEU A 248 7.49 6.63 3.83
C LEU A 248 6.25 6.83 4.69
N VAL A 249 5.30 5.88 4.66
CA VAL A 249 4.13 5.90 5.53
C VAL A 249 4.25 4.78 6.57
N VAL A 250 4.21 5.12 7.86
CA VAL A 250 4.07 4.14 8.94
C VAL A 250 2.64 4.21 9.46
N ASP A 251 1.81 3.26 9.06
CA ASP A 251 0.44 3.15 9.57
C ASP A 251 0.43 2.46 10.95
N TYR A 252 -0.45 2.93 11.83
CA TYR A 252 -0.43 2.57 13.26
C TYR A 252 0.96 2.75 13.88
N ALA A 253 1.54 3.94 13.72
CA ALA A 253 2.90 4.25 14.20
C ALA A 253 3.07 4.01 15.72
N GLU A 254 2.01 4.17 16.51
CA GLU A 254 2.02 3.94 17.95
C GLU A 254 2.37 2.49 18.34
N THR A 255 2.19 1.52 17.44
CA THR A 255 2.57 0.11 17.68
C THR A 255 3.95 -0.24 17.11
N HIS A 256 4.62 0.70 16.45
CA HIS A 256 5.85 0.48 15.70
C HIS A 256 6.97 1.44 16.14
N ALA A 257 7.14 1.64 17.44
CA ALA A 257 8.12 2.57 18.00
C ALA A 257 9.57 2.28 17.54
N SER A 258 10.01 1.02 17.55
CA SER A 258 11.36 0.63 17.13
C SER A 258 11.63 0.92 15.65
N LEU A 259 10.64 0.67 14.78
CA LEU A 259 10.70 1.01 13.36
C LEU A 259 10.82 2.52 13.19
N THR A 260 9.92 3.28 13.82
CA THR A 260 9.89 4.74 13.73
C THR A 260 11.20 5.37 14.21
N ASN A 261 11.75 4.88 15.32
CA ASN A 261 13.05 5.32 15.84
C ASN A 261 14.19 5.05 14.85
N THR A 262 14.19 3.88 14.19
CA THR A 262 15.20 3.52 13.18
C THR A 262 15.11 4.44 11.96
N LEU A 263 13.88 4.72 11.49
CA LEU A 263 13.65 5.62 10.36
C LEU A 263 14.08 7.05 10.71
N LEU A 264 13.65 7.60 11.84
CA LEU A 264 14.03 8.96 12.28
C LEU A 264 15.54 9.11 12.42
N LYS A 265 16.21 8.13 13.04
CA LYS A 265 17.68 8.11 13.13
C LYS A 265 18.35 8.10 11.76
N THR A 266 17.85 7.29 10.84
CA THR A 266 18.38 7.19 9.47
C THR A 266 18.18 8.48 8.69
N LEU A 267 17.03 9.14 8.86
CA LEU A 267 16.73 10.41 8.20
C LEU A 267 17.53 11.57 8.78
N GLY A 268 17.80 11.57 10.08
CA GLY A 268 18.56 12.61 10.77
C GLY A 268 20.06 12.58 10.45
N THR A 269 20.62 11.43 10.07
CA THR A 269 22.04 11.30 9.69
C THR A 269 22.28 11.33 8.18
N ARG A 270 21.22 11.53 7.38
CA ARG A 270 21.30 11.45 5.93
C ARG A 270 21.97 12.69 5.34
N THR A 271 22.92 12.46 4.43
CA THR A 271 23.66 13.53 3.73
C THR A 271 23.10 13.87 2.35
N SER A 272 22.17 13.05 1.84
CA SER A 272 21.53 13.25 0.54
C SER A 272 20.46 14.33 0.62
N ARG A 273 20.46 15.23 -0.37
CA ARG A 273 19.46 16.29 -0.54
C ARG A 273 18.19 15.86 -1.27
N THR A 274 18.13 14.60 -1.71
CA THR A 274 16.89 14.07 -2.32
C THR A 274 15.79 14.06 -1.24
N PRO A 275 14.62 14.70 -1.45
CA PRO A 275 13.61 14.80 -0.41
C PRO A 275 13.13 13.44 0.11
N VAL A 276 13.06 13.28 1.42
CA VAL A 276 12.40 12.14 2.08
C VAL A 276 11.38 12.66 3.09
N ARG A 277 10.18 12.08 3.05
CA ARG A 277 9.06 12.44 3.91
C ARG A 277 8.64 11.23 4.71
N LEU A 278 8.51 11.39 6.02
CA LEU A 278 8.00 10.37 6.92
C LEU A 278 6.61 10.79 7.41
N LEU A 279 5.58 10.09 6.97
CA LEU A 279 4.23 10.25 7.49
C LEU A 279 3.96 9.16 8.52
N LEU A 280 3.80 9.58 9.78
CA LEU A 280 3.34 8.70 10.85
C LEU A 280 1.83 8.82 10.94
N VAL A 281 1.12 7.70 10.95
CA VAL A 281 -0.33 7.68 11.09
C VAL A 281 -0.68 6.96 12.37
N ALA A 282 -1.45 7.62 13.25
CA ALA A 282 -1.80 7.09 14.55
C ALA A 282 -3.20 7.46 14.98
N ARG A 283 -3.73 6.81 16.03
CA ARG A 283 -4.99 7.26 16.66
C ARG A 283 -4.81 8.57 17.43
N GLY A 284 -3.63 8.81 18.00
CA GLY A 284 -3.28 10.00 18.78
C GLY A 284 -1.77 10.08 19.02
N GLY A 285 -1.29 11.28 19.41
CA GLY A 285 0.13 11.54 19.69
C GLY A 285 0.63 10.86 20.95
N GLY A 286 0.01 11.07 22.10
CA GLY A 286 0.35 10.39 23.37
C GLY A 286 1.84 10.43 23.76
N ASP A 287 2.18 9.66 24.79
CA ASP A 287 3.54 9.66 25.37
C ASP A 287 4.62 9.20 24.38
N TRP A 288 4.28 8.30 23.46
CA TRP A 288 5.25 7.75 22.49
C TRP A 288 5.73 8.82 21.49
N TRP A 289 4.87 9.75 21.10
CA TRP A 289 5.27 10.87 20.23
C TRP A 289 6.14 11.85 21.01
N ASP A 290 5.78 12.16 22.26
CA ASP A 290 6.56 13.03 23.14
C ASP A 290 7.95 12.45 23.49
N ASP A 291 8.06 11.12 23.52
CA ASP A 291 9.35 10.44 23.64
C ASP A 291 10.21 10.59 22.37
N LEU A 292 9.59 10.51 21.18
CA LEU A 292 10.30 10.64 19.90
C LEU A 292 10.76 12.08 19.63
N THR A 293 9.93 13.07 19.93
CA THR A 293 10.29 14.49 19.79
C THR A 293 11.47 14.87 20.68
N ARG A 294 11.56 14.31 21.90
CA ARG A 294 12.72 14.49 22.79
C ARG A 294 14.01 13.81 22.31
N GLN A 295 13.91 12.83 21.42
CA GLN A 295 15.05 12.03 20.96
C GLN A 295 15.55 12.44 19.57
N HIS A 296 14.70 13.06 18.75
CA HIS A 296 15.00 13.37 17.35
C HIS A 296 14.53 14.77 16.98
N ASP A 297 15.47 15.64 16.61
CA ASP A 297 15.19 17.01 16.13
C ASP A 297 14.19 17.03 14.95
N LEU A 298 14.23 16.02 14.08
CA LEU A 298 13.25 15.89 13.00
C LEU A 298 11.83 15.76 13.53
N ALA A 299 11.61 14.92 14.56
CA ALA A 299 10.31 14.75 15.18
C ALA A 299 9.88 16.00 15.96
N GLU A 300 10.81 16.66 16.67
CA GLU A 300 10.56 17.93 17.36
C GLU A 300 10.05 19.02 16.40
N ASN A 301 10.66 19.13 15.22
CA ASN A 301 10.22 20.06 14.17
C ASN A 301 9.00 19.55 13.36
N GLY A 302 8.53 18.34 13.67
CA GLY A 302 7.42 17.69 12.98
C GLY A 302 6.07 18.26 13.41
N GLN A 303 5.15 18.40 12.46
CA GLN A 303 3.80 18.88 12.75
C GLN A 303 2.85 17.71 13.05
N THR A 304 2.02 17.87 14.09
CA THR A 304 0.90 16.97 14.37
C THR A 304 -0.38 17.55 13.78
N ILE A 305 -0.97 16.84 12.82
CA ILE A 305 -2.19 17.24 12.13
C ILE A 305 -3.31 16.28 12.52
N SER A 306 -4.46 16.83 12.91
CA SER A 306 -5.66 16.03 13.16
C SER A 306 -6.45 15.86 11.87
N LEU A 307 -6.81 14.62 11.53
CA LEU A 307 -7.68 14.34 10.40
C LEU A 307 -9.11 14.80 10.73
N PRO A 308 -9.65 15.80 10.02
CA PRO A 308 -11.01 16.27 10.28
C PRO A 308 -12.04 15.16 9.96
N PRO A 309 -13.21 15.19 10.63
CA PRO A 309 -14.35 14.38 10.23
C PRO A 309 -14.69 14.60 8.76
N VAL A 310 -15.21 13.58 8.08
CA VAL A 310 -15.76 13.77 6.73
C VAL A 310 -16.96 14.70 6.87
N GLU A 311 -16.88 15.91 6.31
CA GLU A 311 -18.01 16.82 6.29
C GLU A 311 -19.13 16.15 5.49
N ALA A 312 -20.26 15.88 6.15
CA ALA A 312 -21.47 15.64 5.41
C ALA A 312 -21.83 16.95 4.73
N THR A 313 -21.89 16.96 3.40
CA THR A 313 -22.49 18.07 2.65
C THR A 313 -23.93 18.22 3.10
N GLY A 314 -24.14 19.00 4.16
CA GLY A 314 -25.44 19.47 4.60
C GLY A 314 -25.92 20.49 3.59
N ALA A 315 -27.11 20.24 3.07
CA ALA A 315 -27.87 21.20 2.29
C ALA A 315 -27.77 22.60 2.91
N THR A 316 -27.32 23.56 2.11
CA THR A 316 -27.36 24.97 2.43
C THR A 316 -28.81 25.41 2.63
N GLY A 317 -29.12 25.94 3.82
CA GLY A 317 -30.19 26.91 4.02
C GLY A 317 -31.52 26.37 4.55
N GLY A 318 -31.71 26.47 5.87
CA GLY A 318 -33.03 26.32 6.48
C GLY A 318 -32.97 26.47 7.99
N SER A 319 -32.97 27.70 8.49
CA SER A 319 -33.05 28.01 9.92
C SER A 319 -34.28 27.36 10.57
N HIS A 320 -34.10 26.30 11.36
CA HIS A 320 -35.13 25.81 12.26
C HIS A 320 -34.73 26.14 13.70
N ARG A 321 -35.48 27.08 14.29
CA ARG A 321 -35.35 27.49 15.70
C ARG A 321 -35.63 26.30 16.63
N PRO A 322 -34.90 26.15 17.75
CA PRO A 322 -35.20 25.11 18.74
C PRO A 322 -36.52 25.44 19.47
N ARG A 323 -37.38 24.44 19.64
CA ARG A 323 -38.56 24.51 20.52
C ARG A 323 -38.16 24.15 21.96
N PRO A 324 -38.80 24.74 22.99
CA PRO A 324 -38.33 24.70 24.36
C PRO A 324 -38.71 23.44 25.14
N ASP A 325 -37.90 23.18 26.16
CA ASP A 325 -37.88 22.04 27.09
C ASP A 325 -39.21 21.72 27.80
N HIS A 326 -39.43 20.42 28.04
CA HIS A 326 -40.31 19.92 29.10
C HIS A 326 -39.50 19.10 30.12
N PRO A 327 -39.62 19.41 31.43
CA PRO A 327 -38.83 18.75 32.46
C PRO A 327 -39.45 17.42 32.90
N VAL A 328 -38.69 16.32 32.81
CA VAL A 328 -39.06 15.05 33.45
C VAL A 328 -38.18 14.84 34.68
N HIS A 329 -38.81 14.95 35.85
CA HIS A 329 -38.26 14.48 37.11
C HIS A 329 -37.92 12.98 37.04
N ARG A 330 -36.64 12.62 37.23
CA ARG A 330 -36.26 11.27 37.67
C ARG A 330 -35.53 11.34 39.00
N ARG A 331 -36.20 10.82 40.03
CA ARG A 331 -35.64 10.58 41.36
C ARG A 331 -34.56 9.50 41.28
N GLY A 332 -33.46 9.74 41.98
CA GLY A 332 -32.35 8.80 42.12
C GLY A 332 -32.75 7.53 42.85
N ARG A 333 -32.14 6.42 42.41
CA ARG A 333 -32.00 5.21 43.21
C ARG A 333 -30.58 4.69 43.00
N GLU A 334 -29.74 4.94 44.00
CA GLU A 334 -28.43 4.32 44.13
C GLU A 334 -28.60 2.80 44.26
N VAL A 335 -27.86 2.04 43.46
CA VAL A 335 -27.70 0.61 43.65
C VAL A 335 -26.21 0.34 43.88
N ARG A 336 -25.89 -0.04 45.12
CA ARG A 336 -24.57 -0.53 45.55
C ARG A 336 -24.20 -1.84 44.82
N PRO A 337 -22.92 -2.08 44.49
CA PRO A 337 -22.46 -3.34 43.92
C PRO A 337 -22.21 -4.39 45.02
N PRO A 338 -22.47 -5.69 44.79
CA PRO A 338 -22.02 -6.73 45.71
C PRO A 338 -20.61 -7.24 45.40
N ALA A 339 -20.00 -7.76 46.46
CA ALA A 339 -18.59 -8.02 46.66
C ALA A 339 -18.00 -9.22 45.90
N ARG A 340 -16.70 -9.12 45.64
CA ARG A 340 -15.79 -10.24 45.28
C ARG A 340 -15.62 -11.21 46.45
N ARG A 341 -15.55 -12.52 46.18
CA ARG A 341 -14.72 -13.51 46.90
C ARG A 341 -14.42 -14.77 46.03
N PRO A 342 -13.38 -15.56 46.38
CA PRO A 342 -12.36 -16.04 45.44
C PRO A 342 -12.35 -17.57 45.19
N ARG A 343 -11.35 -18.02 44.40
CA ARG A 343 -10.76 -19.38 44.19
C ARG A 343 -10.93 -19.84 42.73
N SER A 344 -10.04 -20.56 42.06
CA SER A 344 -8.76 -21.21 42.38
C SER A 344 -8.09 -21.60 41.06
N ARG A 345 -6.75 -21.66 41.05
CA ARG A 345 -5.94 -22.18 39.95
C ARG A 345 -6.28 -23.65 39.65
N SER A 346 -6.50 -23.97 38.38
CA SER A 346 -6.13 -25.26 37.80
C SER A 346 -5.57 -25.06 36.39
N ARG A 347 -4.35 -25.54 36.18
CA ARG A 347 -3.70 -25.67 34.88
C ARG A 347 -4.27 -26.91 34.21
N LEU A 348 -4.79 -26.78 33.00
CA LEU A 348 -4.90 -27.87 32.04
C LEU A 348 -4.62 -27.34 30.63
N GLY A 349 -3.90 -28.16 29.86
CA GLY A 349 -3.12 -27.78 28.68
C GLY A 349 -3.92 -27.22 27.50
N ARG A 350 -3.19 -26.47 26.68
CA ARG A 350 -3.62 -25.94 25.38
C ARG A 350 -3.91 -27.07 24.39
N PRO A 351 -5.12 -27.19 23.83
CA PRO A 351 -5.31 -27.76 22.51
C PRO A 351 -5.10 -26.64 21.48
N GLY A 352 -4.36 -26.94 20.41
CA GLY A 352 -4.09 -26.00 19.31
C GLY A 352 -5.38 -25.40 18.76
N THR A 353 -5.33 -24.10 18.43
CA THR A 353 -6.41 -23.40 17.73
C THR A 353 -6.69 -24.11 16.41
N PRO A 354 -7.91 -24.65 16.18
CA PRO A 354 -8.28 -25.13 14.87
C PRO A 354 -8.29 -23.93 13.92
N ARG A 355 -7.68 -24.08 12.74
CA ARG A 355 -7.91 -23.17 11.62
C ARG A 355 -9.43 -23.04 11.42
N PRO A 356 -10.00 -21.83 11.29
CA PRO A 356 -11.43 -21.71 11.07
C PRO A 356 -11.78 -22.45 9.77
N SER A 357 -12.65 -23.44 9.91
CA SER A 357 -13.23 -24.18 8.80
C SER A 357 -13.98 -23.20 7.89
N ARG A 358 -13.80 -23.33 6.58
CA ARG A 358 -14.59 -22.63 5.57
C ARG A 358 -16.06 -23.03 5.74
N GLN A 359 -16.82 -22.24 6.50
CA GLN A 359 -18.28 -22.28 6.44
C GLN A 359 -18.73 -21.48 5.21
N THR A 360 -19.19 -22.19 4.19
CA THR A 360 -19.98 -21.65 3.08
C THR A 360 -21.21 -20.93 3.65
N GLY A 361 -21.19 -19.59 3.64
CA GLY A 361 -22.27 -18.74 4.12
C GLY A 361 -21.83 -17.39 4.73
N GLN A 362 -20.56 -17.26 5.16
CA GLN A 362 -20.05 -16.01 5.73
C GLN A 362 -19.38 -15.13 4.68
N PHE A 363 -20.18 -14.45 3.86
CA PHE A 363 -19.66 -13.53 2.84
C PHE A 363 -19.28 -12.14 3.39
N TRP A 364 -19.80 -11.78 4.58
CA TRP A 364 -19.71 -10.41 5.14
C TRP A 364 -19.00 -10.32 6.51
N ALA A 365 -18.61 -11.44 7.12
CA ALA A 365 -17.97 -11.42 8.44
C ALA A 365 -16.59 -10.76 8.33
N GLY A 366 -16.38 -9.65 9.04
CA GLY A 366 -15.08 -8.97 9.17
C GLY A 366 -14.91 -7.64 8.43
N ILE A 367 -15.95 -7.08 7.80
CA ILE A 367 -15.83 -5.79 7.11
C ILE A 367 -15.97 -4.65 8.12
N SER A 368 -14.93 -3.84 8.23
CA SER A 368 -14.93 -2.59 9.01
C SER A 368 -14.76 -1.41 8.05
N PRO A 369 -15.84 -0.91 7.42
CA PRO A 369 -15.75 0.24 6.53
C PRO A 369 -15.26 1.47 7.31
N ASP A 370 -14.63 2.41 6.62
CA ASP A 370 -14.26 3.71 7.21
C ASP A 370 -15.39 4.74 7.02
N ARG A 371 -15.24 5.91 7.63
CA ARG A 371 -16.21 7.02 7.63
C ARG A 371 -16.54 7.51 6.22
N LEU A 372 -15.62 7.39 5.27
CA LEU A 372 -15.87 7.72 3.86
C LEU A 372 -16.76 6.67 3.19
N ALA A 373 -16.49 5.38 3.40
CA ALA A 373 -17.37 4.32 2.92
C ALA A 373 -18.77 4.38 3.58
N GLU A 374 -18.84 4.72 4.88
CA GLU A 374 -20.10 5.01 5.57
C GLU A 374 -20.85 6.18 4.95
N HIS A 375 -20.16 7.30 4.69
CA HIS A 375 -20.75 8.48 4.07
C HIS A 375 -21.27 8.17 2.66
N PHE A 376 -20.50 7.40 1.88
CA PHE A 376 -20.92 6.94 0.57
C PHE A 376 -22.20 6.08 0.66
N LEU A 377 -22.26 5.12 1.57
CA LEU A 377 -23.45 4.29 1.80
C LEU A 377 -24.66 5.17 2.19
N ALA A 378 -24.47 6.05 3.17
CA ALA A 378 -25.50 6.96 3.63
C ALA A 378 -26.10 7.78 2.49
N ARG A 379 -25.25 8.39 1.66
CA ARG A 379 -25.66 9.19 0.51
C ARG A 379 -26.44 8.39 -0.53
N HIS A 380 -26.17 7.09 -0.69
CA HIS A 380 -26.89 6.24 -1.65
C HIS A 380 -28.19 5.65 -1.10
N LEU A 381 -28.35 5.62 0.23
CA LEU A 381 -29.61 5.23 0.88
C LEU A 381 -30.57 6.41 1.02
N THR A 382 -30.07 7.61 1.29
CA THR A 382 -30.91 8.78 1.63
C THR A 382 -30.83 9.93 0.63
N GLY A 383 -29.90 9.89 -0.32
CA GLY A 383 -29.71 10.98 -1.29
C GLY A 383 -30.78 11.02 -2.38
N PRO A 384 -30.94 12.16 -3.08
CA PRO A 384 -31.95 12.35 -4.13
C PRO A 384 -31.76 11.47 -5.37
N THR A 385 -30.58 10.89 -5.55
CA THR A 385 -30.27 9.88 -6.59
C THR A 385 -30.07 8.48 -6.00
N GLY A 386 -30.35 8.31 -4.70
CA GLY A 386 -30.21 7.05 -3.99
C GLY A 386 -31.32 6.07 -4.35
N ASN A 387 -31.09 4.79 -4.09
CA ASN A 387 -32.12 3.77 -4.20
C ASN A 387 -32.64 3.50 -2.78
N PRO A 388 -33.82 4.03 -2.40
CA PRO A 388 -34.36 3.87 -1.05
C PRO A 388 -34.66 2.40 -0.72
N ASP A 389 -34.95 1.58 -1.73
CA ASP A 389 -35.23 0.15 -1.57
C ASP A 389 -33.94 -0.67 -1.44
N LEU A 390 -32.75 -0.05 -1.57
CA LEU A 390 -31.47 -0.76 -1.55
C LEU A 390 -31.21 -1.43 -0.20
N ALA A 391 -31.59 -0.79 0.91
CA ALA A 391 -31.47 -1.38 2.24
C ALA A 391 -32.33 -2.63 2.35
N GLU A 392 -33.62 -2.52 1.97
CA GLU A 392 -34.57 -3.62 1.96
C GLU A 392 -34.05 -4.78 1.09
N GLN A 393 -33.72 -4.51 -0.17
CA GLN A 393 -33.17 -5.49 -1.13
C GLN A 393 -31.87 -6.15 -0.64
N ALA A 394 -30.99 -5.42 0.03
CA ALA A 394 -29.73 -5.96 0.55
C ALA A 394 -29.93 -6.82 1.82
N LEU A 395 -31.01 -6.58 2.56
CA LEU A 395 -31.31 -7.26 3.82
C LEU A 395 -32.26 -8.45 3.62
N THR A 396 -33.03 -8.50 2.53
CA THR A 396 -33.85 -9.67 2.16
C THR A 396 -32.94 -10.90 1.99
N GLY A 397 -33.15 -11.93 2.82
CA GLY A 397 -32.34 -13.17 2.80
C GLY A 397 -31.00 -13.09 3.54
N ALA A 398 -30.71 -11.98 4.22
CA ALA A 398 -29.51 -11.82 5.04
C ALA A 398 -29.58 -12.67 6.33
N SER A 399 -28.47 -13.31 6.68
CA SER A 399 -28.33 -14.01 7.97
C SER A 399 -28.32 -13.01 9.13
N ALA A 400 -28.65 -13.45 10.35
CA ALA A 400 -28.66 -12.59 11.53
C ALA A 400 -27.34 -11.84 11.78
N GLY A 401 -26.19 -12.47 11.48
CA GLY A 401 -24.88 -11.81 11.57
C GLY A 401 -24.67 -10.72 10.52
N GLN A 402 -25.21 -10.89 9.31
CA GLN A 402 -25.13 -9.90 8.22
C GLN A 402 -26.01 -8.68 8.54
N THR A 403 -27.24 -8.93 9.01
CA THR A 403 -28.16 -7.88 9.49
C THR A 403 -27.54 -7.06 10.62
N TYR A 404 -26.96 -7.72 11.62
CA TYR A 404 -26.31 -7.04 12.74
C TYR A 404 -25.13 -6.16 12.27
N GLN A 405 -24.33 -6.66 11.34
CA GLN A 405 -23.22 -5.89 10.77
C GLN A 405 -23.71 -4.67 9.98
N ALA A 406 -24.75 -4.83 9.16
CA ALA A 406 -25.36 -3.73 8.41
C ALA A 406 -25.91 -2.63 9.33
N LEU A 407 -26.71 -3.01 10.34
CA LEU A 407 -27.22 -2.08 11.36
C LEU A 407 -26.09 -1.41 12.15
N THR A 408 -24.98 -2.10 12.40
CA THR A 408 -23.81 -1.51 13.04
C THR A 408 -23.19 -0.42 12.16
N VAL A 409 -23.06 -0.65 10.86
CA VAL A 409 -22.52 0.35 9.90
C VAL A 409 -23.46 1.55 9.78
N LEU A 410 -24.77 1.33 9.67
CA LEU A 410 -25.79 2.38 9.59
C LEU A 410 -25.83 3.24 10.86
N ASN A 411 -25.83 2.61 12.04
CA ASN A 411 -25.77 3.33 13.31
C ASN A 411 -24.48 4.14 13.48
N ARG A 412 -23.36 3.66 12.93
CA ARG A 412 -22.13 4.46 12.91
C ARG A 412 -22.25 5.65 11.97
N ALA A 413 -22.91 5.52 10.82
CA ALA A 413 -23.06 6.60 9.84
C ALA A 413 -24.08 7.68 10.25
N ALA A 414 -25.16 7.31 10.94
CA ALA A 414 -26.28 8.20 11.29
C ALA A 414 -25.90 9.53 11.98
N PRO A 415 -24.92 9.60 12.92
CA PRO A 415 -24.52 10.87 13.54
C PRO A 415 -24.02 11.93 12.55
N ALA A 416 -23.51 11.53 11.39
CA ALA A 416 -23.07 12.45 10.34
C ALA A 416 -24.16 12.67 9.26
N HIS A 417 -25.26 11.93 9.31
CA HIS A 417 -26.29 11.89 8.27
C HIS A 417 -27.68 11.87 8.93
N PRO A 418 -28.26 13.05 9.23
CA PRO A 418 -29.54 13.15 9.94
C PRO A 418 -30.71 12.49 9.22
N ASP A 419 -30.62 12.39 7.89
CA ASP A 419 -31.65 11.79 7.04
C ASP A 419 -31.60 10.24 7.04
N LEU A 420 -30.54 9.64 7.60
CA LEU A 420 -30.50 8.20 7.85
C LEU A 420 -31.29 7.89 9.12
N ASP A 421 -32.31 7.02 9.01
CA ASP A 421 -33.05 6.49 10.15
C ASP A 421 -32.78 4.98 10.33
N PRO A 422 -31.76 4.60 11.11
CA PRO A 422 -31.45 3.20 11.41
C PRO A 422 -32.58 2.49 12.16
N HIS A 423 -33.45 3.23 12.85
CA HIS A 423 -34.58 2.66 13.58
C HIS A 423 -35.69 2.25 12.61
N ALA A 424 -36.00 3.07 11.60
CA ALA A 424 -36.94 2.70 10.55
C ALA A 424 -36.46 1.44 9.80
N GLU A 425 -35.18 1.37 9.43
CA GLU A 425 -34.62 0.18 8.76
C GLU A 425 -34.63 -1.06 9.67
N ALA A 426 -34.31 -0.93 10.96
CA ALA A 426 -34.40 -2.03 11.92
C ALA A 426 -35.85 -2.54 12.10
N GLN A 427 -36.82 -1.63 12.11
CA GLN A 427 -38.24 -1.94 12.25
C GLN A 427 -38.76 -2.70 11.01
N THR A 428 -38.34 -2.29 9.79
CA THR A 428 -38.67 -3.00 8.55
C THR A 428 -38.18 -4.45 8.57
N ILE A 429 -36.95 -4.67 9.04
CA ILE A 429 -36.37 -6.02 9.15
C ILE A 429 -37.10 -6.89 10.17
N GLU A 430 -37.48 -6.34 11.32
CA GLU A 430 -38.25 -7.07 12.34
C GLU A 430 -39.66 -7.43 11.83
N ASN A 431 -40.30 -6.51 11.11
CA ASN A 431 -41.63 -6.72 10.54
C ASN A 431 -41.64 -7.81 9.45
N GLU A 432 -40.63 -7.86 8.59
CA GLU A 432 -40.51 -8.92 7.56
C GLU A 432 -40.20 -10.29 8.16
N ARG A 433 -39.39 -10.35 9.22
CA ARG A 433 -39.11 -11.61 9.92
C ARG A 433 -40.31 -12.14 10.71
N ALA A 434 -41.22 -11.27 11.12
CA ALA A 434 -42.48 -11.68 11.73
C ALA A 434 -43.52 -12.16 10.70
N ALA A 435 -43.31 -11.85 9.42
CA ALA A 435 -44.19 -12.21 8.31
C ALA A 435 -43.79 -13.51 7.57
N LEU A 436 -42.61 -14.06 7.89
CA LEU A 436 -42.09 -15.38 7.45
C LEU A 436 -42.25 -16.41 8.56
#